data_AF-A0AAV6C6F6-F1
#
_entry.id   AF-A0AAV6C6F6-F1
#
_cell.length_a   1.000
_cell.length_b   1.000
_cell.length_c   1.000
_cell.angle_alpha   90.00
_cell.angle_beta   90.00
_cell.angle_gamma   90.00
#
_symmetry.space_group_name_H-M   'P 1'
#
loop_
_entity.id
_entity.type
_entity.pdbx_description
1 polymer ?
#
loop_
_entity_poly.entity_id
_entity_poly.type
_entity_poly.pdbx_seq_one_letter_code
_entity_poly.pdbx_strand_id
1 'polypeptide(L)'
;MRKLLLTSISIFVCCLAAMAQTGSEAPTSNPAPTATSPSSAQTAPATAQSIDPAKEADIRQLFEVMNAKQMQDQLVSTMLNQMQRQLMANQPQDERSQEFVNLIMTKLRRKFREADFLSPLIPLYDKYYSDDDIKELIAFYGTPLGQKYLKVAPNITAEGVTVGMQLGERLGEESAREVLQEHPEFAPRSH
;
A
#
# COMPACT_ATOMS: atom_id res chain seq x y z
N MET A 1 22.61 -11.05 -23.00
CA MET A 1 22.67 -9.80 -22.21
C MET A 1 21.30 -9.12 -22.33
N ARG A 2 20.21 -9.64 -21.74
CA ARG A 2 20.00 -9.80 -20.28
C ARG A 2 20.17 -8.50 -19.47
N LYS A 3 20.51 -7.37 -20.10
CA LYS A 3 20.85 -6.11 -19.41
C LYS A 3 19.65 -5.25 -19.02
N LEU A 4 18.43 -5.56 -19.49
CA LEU A 4 17.19 -4.86 -19.10
C LEU A 4 16.19 -5.69 -18.29
N LEU A 5 16.54 -6.93 -17.91
CA LEU A 5 15.86 -7.65 -16.83
C LEU A 5 16.09 -7.00 -15.44
N LEU A 6 16.69 -5.80 -15.40
CA LEU A 6 17.61 -5.34 -14.35
C LEU A 6 17.28 -3.96 -13.75
N THR A 7 16.25 -3.24 -14.21
CA THR A 7 15.93 -1.92 -13.65
C THR A 7 14.46 -1.65 -13.36
N SER A 8 13.52 -2.56 -13.63
CA SER A 8 12.08 -2.39 -13.30
C SER A 8 11.46 -3.54 -12.50
N ILE A 9 12.30 -4.32 -11.81
CA ILE A 9 11.95 -4.87 -10.48
C ILE A 9 11.99 -3.72 -9.43
N SER A 10 12.42 -2.52 -9.86
CA SER A 10 12.77 -1.33 -9.07
C SER A 10 11.59 -0.60 -8.41
N ILE A 11 10.35 -1.06 -8.58
CA ILE A 11 9.32 -0.86 -7.55
C ILE A 11 9.30 -2.13 -6.73
N PHE A 12 10.23 -2.16 -5.80
CA PHE A 12 10.20 -2.98 -4.60
C PHE A 12 8.75 -3.05 -4.08
N VAL A 13 8.16 -4.22 -4.27
CA VAL A 13 6.83 -4.74 -3.92
C VAL A 13 6.18 -4.23 -2.62
N CYS A 14 6.89 -3.59 -1.71
CA CYS A 14 6.36 -2.98 -0.50
C CYS A 14 7.42 -1.97 -0.03
N CYS A 15 7.31 -0.71 -0.43
CA CYS A 15 7.96 0.34 0.34
C CYS A 15 7.33 0.28 1.74
N LEU A 16 8.04 -0.39 2.65
CA LEU A 16 7.89 -0.40 4.11
C LEU A 16 6.51 0.01 4.61
N ALA A 17 5.61 -0.97 4.71
CA ALA A 17 4.52 -0.90 5.69
C ALA A 17 5.14 -0.96 7.10
N ALA A 18 5.72 0.15 7.55
CA ALA A 18 5.99 0.53 8.94
C ALA A 18 7.05 1.64 8.99
N MET A 19 6.68 2.89 8.70
CA MET A 19 7.14 3.97 9.57
C MET A 19 5.98 4.32 10.48
N ALA A 20 6.07 3.79 11.69
CA ALA A 20 5.19 4.06 12.79
C ALA A 20 5.07 5.57 13.03
N GLN A 21 3.85 5.98 13.34
CA GLN A 21 3.49 7.07 14.25
C GLN A 21 4.67 7.91 14.78
N THR A 22 4.83 9.10 14.21
CA THR A 22 5.20 10.29 14.97
C THR A 22 4.09 11.29 14.68
N GLY A 23 3.15 11.58 15.58
CA GLY A 23 3.39 11.93 16.96
C GLY A 23 3.24 13.45 17.05
N SER A 24 2.01 13.89 17.32
CA SER A 24 1.61 15.13 17.99
C SER A 24 2.40 16.42 17.67
N GLU A 25 1.79 17.35 16.94
CA GLU A 25 2.02 18.77 17.20
C GLU A 25 0.80 19.64 16.82
N ALA A 26 0.10 20.13 17.84
CA ALA A 26 -0.56 21.43 17.90
C ALA A 26 -0.87 21.74 19.37
N PRO A 27 -1.05 23.00 19.81
CA PRO A 27 -0.86 24.28 19.11
C PRO A 27 0.02 25.28 19.91
N THR A 28 0.67 26.22 19.23
CA THR A 28 1.03 27.51 19.87
C THR A 28 0.45 28.66 19.07
N SER A 29 -0.53 29.29 19.68
CA SER A 29 -1.16 30.55 19.30
C SER A 29 -0.22 31.73 19.52
N ASN A 30 -0.04 32.57 18.50
CA ASN A 30 0.10 34.01 18.72
C ASN A 30 -0.37 34.79 17.48
N PRO A 31 -1.20 35.86 17.60
CA PRO A 31 -1.66 36.64 16.46
C PRO A 31 -0.92 37.98 16.27
N ALA A 32 -0.96 38.42 15.01
CA ALA A 32 -0.94 39.80 14.47
C ALA A 32 0.41 40.50 14.19
N PRO A 33 0.49 41.51 13.27
CA PRO A 33 -0.43 41.90 12.18
C PRO A 33 0.22 42.19 10.80
N THR A 34 -0.64 42.23 9.76
CA THR A 34 -0.60 43.03 8.50
C THR A 34 0.59 42.94 7.53
N ALA A 35 0.32 42.47 6.30
CA ALA A 35 0.67 43.19 5.07
C ALA A 35 -0.10 42.62 3.85
N THR A 36 -0.86 43.48 3.19
CA THR A 36 -1.60 43.25 1.95
C THR A 36 -0.64 43.32 0.76
N SER A 37 -0.67 42.36 -0.17
CA SER A 37 -0.73 42.63 -1.63
C SER A 37 -0.79 41.35 -2.48
N PRO A 38 -1.39 41.43 -3.68
CA PRO A 38 -1.89 40.28 -4.43
C PRO A 38 -0.81 39.73 -5.39
N SER A 39 -0.72 38.41 -5.50
CA SER A 39 -0.09 37.79 -6.67
C SER A 39 -0.95 36.63 -7.14
N SER A 40 -1.71 36.93 -8.18
CA SER A 40 -2.33 35.98 -9.08
C SER A 40 -1.26 35.10 -9.72
N ALA A 41 -1.09 33.89 -9.20
CA ALA A 41 -0.70 32.75 -9.99
C ALA A 41 -1.90 31.80 -10.01
N GLN A 42 -2.82 32.06 -10.94
CA GLN A 42 -3.71 31.03 -11.43
C GLN A 42 -2.84 29.85 -11.84
N THR A 43 -2.88 28.78 -11.04
CA THR A 43 -2.47 27.46 -11.48
C THR A 43 -3.33 27.15 -12.69
N ALA A 44 -2.74 27.21 -13.88
CA ALA A 44 -3.39 26.72 -15.09
C ALA A 44 -3.91 25.31 -14.79
N PRO A 45 -5.12 24.95 -15.24
CA PRO A 45 -5.55 23.56 -15.16
C PRO A 45 -4.50 22.76 -15.90
N ALA A 46 -3.84 21.81 -15.22
CA ALA A 46 -3.14 20.75 -15.90
C ALA A 46 -4.16 20.16 -16.87
N THR A 47 -4.01 20.43 -18.16
CA THR A 47 -4.78 19.74 -19.18
C THR A 47 -4.58 18.27 -18.91
N ALA A 48 -5.65 17.58 -18.51
CA ALA A 48 -5.68 16.13 -18.48
C ALA A 48 -5.27 15.70 -19.89
N GLN A 49 -4.01 15.27 -20.03
CA GLN A 49 -3.52 14.78 -21.30
C GLN A 49 -4.40 13.59 -21.62
N SER A 50 -5.10 13.67 -22.76
CA SER A 50 -5.86 12.54 -23.27
C SER A 50 -4.88 11.39 -23.47
N ILE A 51 -5.13 10.28 -22.80
CA ILE A 51 -4.31 9.07 -22.94
C ILE A 51 -4.50 8.55 -24.37
N ASP A 52 -3.42 8.03 -24.97
CA ASP A 52 -3.52 7.34 -26.26
C ASP A 52 -4.46 6.12 -26.11
N PRO A 53 -5.51 5.99 -26.95
CA PRO A 53 -6.48 4.90 -26.81
C PRO A 53 -5.88 3.49 -26.92
N ALA A 54 -4.80 3.31 -27.68
CA ALA A 54 -4.13 2.01 -27.79
C ALA A 54 -3.38 1.70 -26.49
N LYS A 55 -2.66 2.67 -25.94
CA LYS A 55 -1.97 2.49 -24.64
C LYS A 55 -2.95 2.27 -23.50
N GLU A 56 -4.10 2.95 -23.49
CA GLU A 56 -5.17 2.67 -22.52
C GLU A 56 -5.65 1.21 -22.61
N ALA A 57 -5.89 0.71 -23.83
CA ALA A 57 -6.31 -0.67 -24.04
C ALA A 57 -5.24 -1.67 -23.54
N ASP A 58 -3.96 -1.39 -23.81
CA ASP A 58 -2.85 -2.21 -23.34
C ASP A 58 -2.74 -2.20 -21.81
N ILE A 59 -2.92 -1.04 -21.15
CA ILE A 59 -2.97 -0.97 -19.67
C ILE A 59 -4.12 -1.81 -19.11
N ARG A 60 -5.30 -1.79 -19.76
CA ARG A 60 -6.43 -2.64 -19.34
C ARG A 60 -6.10 -4.12 -19.51
N GLN A 61 -5.47 -4.51 -20.61
CA GLN A 61 -4.99 -5.87 -20.82
C GLN A 61 -3.94 -6.28 -19.77
N LEU A 62 -3.03 -5.38 -19.39
CA LEU A 62 -2.07 -5.61 -18.33
C LEU A 62 -2.78 -5.98 -17.01
N PHE A 63 -3.84 -5.25 -16.65
CA PHE A 63 -4.63 -5.57 -15.46
C PHE A 63 -5.32 -6.94 -15.56
N GLU A 64 -5.78 -7.34 -16.75
CA GLU A 64 -6.37 -8.66 -16.96
C GLU A 64 -5.35 -9.78 -16.76
N VAL A 65 -4.17 -9.69 -17.40
CA VAL A 65 -3.13 -10.74 -17.26
C VAL A 65 -2.56 -10.79 -15.84
N MET A 66 -2.58 -9.68 -15.12
CA MET A 66 -2.21 -9.63 -13.70
C MET A 66 -3.30 -10.19 -12.76
N ASN A 67 -4.48 -10.54 -13.28
CA ASN A 67 -5.66 -10.91 -12.48
C ASN A 67 -6.07 -9.81 -11.48
N ALA A 68 -5.98 -8.54 -11.88
CA ALA A 68 -6.22 -7.38 -11.00
C ALA A 68 -7.61 -7.40 -10.34
N LYS A 69 -8.63 -7.97 -11.02
CA LYS A 69 -9.97 -8.17 -10.44
C LYS A 69 -9.96 -9.11 -9.24
N GLN A 70 -9.24 -10.22 -9.33
CA GLN A 70 -9.10 -11.15 -8.20
C GLN A 70 -8.35 -10.49 -7.04
N MET A 71 -7.28 -9.74 -7.34
CA MET A 71 -6.53 -8.98 -6.35
C MET A 71 -7.42 -7.93 -5.67
N GLN A 72 -8.26 -7.21 -6.44
CA GLN A 72 -9.24 -6.27 -5.93
C GLN A 72 -10.24 -6.96 -4.98
N ASP A 73 -10.82 -8.09 -5.38
CA ASP A 73 -11.77 -8.84 -4.56
C ASP A 73 -11.15 -9.27 -3.22
N GLN A 74 -9.89 -9.71 -3.24
CA GLN A 74 -9.14 -10.08 -2.04
C GLN A 74 -8.87 -8.87 -1.13
N LEU A 75 -8.43 -7.74 -1.71
CA LEU A 75 -8.16 -6.52 -0.97
C LEU A 75 -9.44 -5.97 -0.33
N VAL A 76 -10.52 -5.86 -1.10
CA VAL A 76 -11.83 -5.40 -0.62
C VAL A 76 -12.36 -6.32 0.47
N SER A 77 -12.27 -7.64 0.30
CA SER A 77 -12.69 -8.61 1.32
C SER A 77 -11.93 -8.41 2.63
N THR A 78 -10.60 -8.28 2.57
CA THR A 78 -9.75 -8.07 3.74
C THR A 78 -10.11 -6.78 4.48
N MET A 79 -10.22 -5.67 3.74
CA MET A 79 -10.59 -4.36 4.28
C MET A 79 -11.98 -4.38 4.92
N LEU A 80 -12.98 -4.94 4.24
CA LEU A 80 -14.35 -4.99 4.76
C LEU A 80 -14.48 -5.89 5.98
N ASN A 81 -13.76 -7.02 6.02
CA ASN A 81 -13.74 -7.88 7.20
C ASN A 81 -13.08 -7.21 8.40
N GLN A 82 -11.98 -6.47 8.19
CA GLN A 82 -11.36 -5.68 9.25
C GLN A 82 -12.30 -4.57 9.76
N MET A 83 -12.93 -3.83 8.84
CA MET A 83 -13.89 -2.79 9.20
C MET A 83 -15.11 -3.36 9.93
N GLN A 84 -15.61 -4.53 9.51
CA GLN A 84 -16.70 -5.21 10.21
C GLN A 84 -16.32 -5.53 11.66
N ARG A 85 -15.12 -6.10 11.89
CA ARG A 85 -14.63 -6.38 13.26
C ARG A 85 -14.53 -5.12 14.10
N GLN A 86 -14.00 -4.04 13.53
CA GLN A 86 -13.87 -2.76 14.24
C GLN A 86 -15.23 -2.14 14.58
N LEU A 87 -16.18 -2.16 13.64
CA LEU A 87 -17.53 -1.66 13.88
C LEU A 87 -18.25 -2.50 14.94
N MET A 88 -18.11 -3.83 14.92
CA MET A 88 -18.70 -4.70 15.94
C MET A 88 -18.10 -4.48 17.33
N ALA A 89 -16.80 -4.21 17.42
CA ALA A 89 -16.14 -3.91 18.70
C ALA A 89 -16.63 -2.59 19.33
N ASN A 90 -17.06 -1.63 18.51
CA ASN A 90 -17.51 -0.31 18.95
C ASN A 90 -19.03 -0.20 19.12
N GLN A 91 -19.78 -1.28 18.89
CA GLN A 91 -21.23 -1.31 19.00
C GLN A 91 -21.66 -2.15 20.20
N PRO A 92 -22.83 -1.87 20.80
CA PRO A 92 -23.39 -2.76 21.81
C PRO A 92 -23.60 -4.17 21.22
N GLN A 93 -23.41 -5.21 22.03
CA GLN A 93 -23.50 -6.61 21.60
C GLN A 93 -24.96 -7.11 21.58
N ASP A 94 -25.85 -6.34 20.98
CA ASP A 94 -27.25 -6.68 20.80
C ASP A 94 -27.58 -7.01 19.32
N GLU A 95 -28.69 -7.71 19.09
CA GLU A 95 -29.09 -8.17 17.76
C GLU A 95 -29.29 -7.03 16.76
N ARG A 96 -29.83 -5.88 17.19
CA ARG A 96 -30.09 -4.73 16.31
C ARG A 96 -28.78 -4.12 15.82
N SER A 97 -27.80 -4.00 16.73
CA SER A 97 -26.47 -3.50 16.40
C SER A 97 -25.73 -4.44 15.43
N GLN A 98 -25.83 -5.76 15.62
CA GLN A 98 -25.28 -6.75 14.69
C GLN A 98 -25.93 -6.68 13.31
N GLU A 99 -27.25 -6.61 13.25
CA GLU A 99 -28.00 -6.49 12.00
C GLU A 99 -27.62 -5.19 11.25
N PHE A 100 -27.54 -4.07 11.97
CA PHE A 100 -27.13 -2.79 11.40
C PHE A 100 -25.76 -2.86 10.73
N VAL A 101 -24.74 -3.40 11.41
CA VAL A 101 -23.40 -3.53 10.82
C VAL A 101 -23.40 -4.51 9.64
N ASN A 102 -24.13 -5.62 9.72
CA ASN A 102 -24.24 -6.56 8.60
C ASN A 102 -24.88 -5.90 7.36
N LEU A 103 -25.93 -5.09 7.54
CA LEU A 103 -26.56 -4.34 6.46
C LEU A 103 -25.59 -3.31 5.84
N ILE A 104 -24.82 -2.58 6.65
CA ILE A 104 -23.79 -1.66 6.15
C ILE A 104 -22.75 -2.44 5.33
N MET A 105 -22.22 -3.55 5.87
CA MET A 105 -21.20 -4.35 5.17
C MET A 105 -21.75 -4.90 3.84
N THR A 106 -22.99 -5.37 3.82
CA THR A 106 -23.65 -5.85 2.60
C THR A 106 -23.76 -4.74 1.55
N LYS A 107 -24.19 -3.54 1.95
CA LYS A 107 -24.28 -2.39 1.04
C LYS A 107 -22.90 -1.96 0.52
N LEU A 108 -21.87 -1.98 1.37
CA LEU A 108 -20.51 -1.63 0.97
C LEU A 108 -19.91 -2.66 0.02
N ARG A 109 -20.05 -3.97 0.30
CA ARG A 109 -19.62 -5.03 -0.63
C ARG A 109 -20.22 -4.83 -2.02
N ARG A 110 -21.53 -4.53 -2.09
CA ARG A 110 -22.20 -4.25 -3.37
C ARG A 110 -21.60 -3.02 -4.07
N LYS A 111 -21.43 -1.91 -3.36
CA LYS A 111 -20.81 -0.69 -3.91
C LYS A 111 -19.40 -0.92 -4.45
N PHE A 112 -18.58 -1.70 -3.75
CA PHE A 112 -17.24 -2.04 -4.22
C PHE A 112 -17.23 -2.93 -5.46
N ARG A 113 -18.21 -3.84 -5.60
CA ARG A 113 -18.36 -4.67 -6.81
C ARG A 113 -18.83 -3.88 -8.03
N GLU A 114 -19.65 -2.86 -7.80
CA GLU A 114 -20.16 -1.96 -8.85
C GLU A 114 -19.14 -0.88 -9.23
N ALA A 115 -18.17 -0.60 -8.37
CA ALA A 115 -17.15 0.42 -8.60
C ALA A 115 -16.10 -0.06 -9.62
N ASP A 116 -15.79 0.80 -10.58
CA ASP A 116 -14.62 0.63 -11.45
C ASP A 116 -13.36 1.09 -10.71
N PHE A 117 -12.68 0.15 -10.07
CA PHE A 117 -11.46 0.42 -9.32
C PHE A 117 -10.23 0.57 -10.23
N LEU A 118 -10.29 0.02 -11.45
CA LEU A 118 -9.13 -0.03 -12.34
C LEU A 118 -9.00 1.24 -13.18
N SER A 119 -10.11 1.83 -13.62
CA SER A 119 -10.06 3.05 -14.44
C SER A 119 -9.29 4.22 -13.80
N PRO A 120 -9.42 4.51 -12.50
CA PRO A 120 -8.60 5.54 -11.85
C PRO A 120 -7.08 5.25 -11.84
N LEU A 121 -6.67 3.99 -12.04
CA LEU A 121 -5.26 3.60 -12.07
C LEU A 121 -4.64 3.77 -13.46
N ILE A 122 -5.44 3.82 -14.52
CA ILE A 122 -4.95 3.93 -15.90
C ILE A 122 -4.05 5.16 -16.10
N PRO A 123 -4.43 6.38 -15.66
CA PRO A 123 -3.56 7.55 -15.79
C PRO A 123 -2.25 7.43 -15.01
N LEU A 124 -2.22 6.62 -13.93
CA LEU A 124 -0.98 6.39 -13.19
C LEU A 124 -0.02 5.50 -13.99
N TYR A 125 -0.53 4.44 -14.61
CA TYR A 125 0.28 3.59 -15.47
C TYR A 125 0.75 4.33 -16.72
N ASP A 126 -0.12 5.13 -17.34
CA ASP A 126 0.24 5.97 -18.48
C ASP A 126 1.38 6.95 -18.13
N LYS A 127 1.33 7.55 -16.94
CA LYS A 127 2.35 8.49 -16.46
C LYS A 127 3.72 7.85 -16.22
N TYR A 128 3.77 6.61 -15.72
CA TYR A 128 5.00 6.00 -15.24
C TYR A 128 5.63 4.98 -16.20
N TYR A 129 4.85 4.44 -17.13
CA TYR A 129 5.32 3.45 -18.10
C TYR A 129 5.17 3.96 -19.52
N SER A 130 6.13 3.66 -20.38
CA SER A 130 5.96 3.83 -21.82
C SER A 130 5.02 2.76 -22.38
N ASP A 131 4.54 2.97 -23.61
CA ASP A 131 3.71 1.97 -24.31
C ASP A 131 4.46 0.63 -24.48
N ASP A 132 5.75 0.69 -24.82
CA ASP A 132 6.61 -0.50 -24.95
C ASP A 132 6.79 -1.22 -23.61
N ASP A 133 6.96 -0.49 -22.50
CA ASP A 133 7.05 -1.10 -21.16
C ASP A 133 5.76 -1.87 -20.83
N ILE A 134 4.59 -1.30 -21.11
CA ILE A 134 3.30 -1.96 -20.87
C ILE A 134 3.20 -3.26 -21.68
N LYS A 135 3.60 -3.25 -22.96
CA LYS A 135 3.61 -4.45 -23.81
C LYS A 135 4.57 -5.52 -23.30
N GLU A 136 5.77 -5.13 -22.85
CA GLU A 136 6.73 -6.06 -22.26
C GLU A 136 6.20 -6.67 -20.96
N LEU A 137 5.53 -5.87 -20.12
CA LEU A 137 4.89 -6.35 -18.89
C LEU A 137 3.76 -7.34 -19.20
N ILE A 138 2.92 -7.06 -20.19
CA ILE A 138 1.88 -7.99 -20.66
C ILE A 138 2.51 -9.31 -21.10
N ALA A 139 3.56 -9.24 -21.93
CA ALA A 139 4.24 -10.43 -22.43
C ALA A 139 4.84 -11.26 -21.29
N PHE A 140 5.49 -10.62 -20.31
CA PHE A 140 6.06 -11.29 -19.15
C PHE A 140 5.00 -11.94 -18.27
N TYR A 141 3.98 -11.19 -17.84
CA TYR A 141 2.92 -11.71 -16.97
C TYR A 141 2.05 -12.75 -17.66
N GLY A 142 1.97 -12.77 -18.99
CA GLY A 142 1.35 -13.85 -19.75
C GLY A 142 2.08 -15.20 -19.68
N THR A 143 3.35 -15.23 -19.26
CA THR A 143 4.12 -16.49 -19.17
C THR A 143 3.82 -17.30 -17.91
N PRO A 144 4.07 -18.63 -17.90
CA PRO A 144 3.98 -19.43 -16.67
C PRO A 144 4.87 -18.90 -15.53
N LEU A 145 6.03 -18.32 -15.85
CA LEU A 145 6.92 -17.72 -14.87
C LEU A 145 6.35 -16.42 -14.30
N GLY A 146 5.83 -15.54 -15.15
CA GLY A 146 5.18 -14.29 -14.72
C GLY A 146 3.95 -14.57 -13.83
N GLN A 147 3.13 -15.54 -14.20
CA GLN A 147 2.00 -16.00 -13.37
C GLN A 147 2.47 -16.60 -12.04
N LYS A 148 3.56 -17.38 -12.03
CA LYS A 148 4.15 -17.88 -10.78
C LYS A 148 4.66 -16.73 -9.91
N TYR A 149 5.30 -15.73 -10.50
CA TYR A 149 5.79 -14.55 -9.79
C TYR A 149 4.65 -13.81 -9.09
N LEU A 150 3.55 -13.53 -9.79
CA LEU A 150 2.35 -12.88 -9.20
C LEU A 150 1.79 -13.63 -7.99
N LYS A 151 1.83 -14.97 -8.02
CA LYS A 151 1.33 -15.82 -6.92
C LYS A 151 2.28 -15.90 -5.73
N VAL A 152 3.59 -15.87 -5.97
CA VAL A 152 4.61 -16.16 -4.96
C VAL A 152 5.20 -14.89 -4.34
N ALA A 153 5.28 -13.78 -5.07
CA ALA A 153 5.85 -12.53 -4.59
C ALA A 153 5.21 -12.01 -3.27
N PRO A 154 3.87 -12.08 -3.07
CA PRO A 154 3.27 -11.70 -1.80
C PRO A 154 3.71 -12.58 -0.63
N ASN A 155 3.88 -13.89 -0.86
CA ASN A 155 4.31 -14.84 0.17
C ASN A 155 5.77 -14.59 0.57
N ILE A 156 6.66 -14.39 -0.40
CA ILE A 156 8.06 -14.03 -0.14
C ILE A 156 8.13 -12.75 0.68
N THR A 157 7.30 -11.76 0.35
CA THR A 157 7.27 -10.49 1.10
C THR A 157 6.81 -10.71 2.54
N ALA A 158 5.74 -11.49 2.75
CA ALA A 158 5.23 -11.80 4.09
C ALA A 158 6.23 -12.60 4.94
N GLU A 159 6.87 -13.61 4.36
CA GLU A 159 7.89 -14.41 5.03
C GLU A 159 9.15 -13.57 5.33
N GLY A 160 9.53 -12.68 4.41
CA GLY A 160 10.66 -11.76 4.57
C GLY A 160 10.53 -10.83 5.77
N VAL A 161 9.32 -10.36 6.08
CA VAL A 161 9.05 -9.58 7.31
C VAL A 161 9.38 -10.40 8.56
N THR A 162 8.93 -11.66 8.62
CA THR A 162 9.23 -12.56 9.76
C THR A 162 10.72 -12.79 9.91
N VAL A 163 11.43 -13.03 8.80
CA VAL A 163 12.90 -13.17 8.81
C VAL A 163 13.58 -11.91 9.34
N GLY A 164 13.12 -10.73 8.91
CA GLY A 164 13.62 -9.44 9.38
C GLY A 164 13.41 -9.23 10.89
N MET A 165 12.22 -9.59 11.40
CA MET A 165 11.92 -9.51 12.84
C MET A 165 12.84 -10.40 13.67
N GLN A 166 13.05 -11.66 13.26
CA GLN A 166 13.95 -12.60 13.94
C GLN A 166 15.40 -12.13 13.93
N LEU A 167 15.84 -11.52 12.82
CA LEU A 167 17.16 -10.93 12.74
C LEU A 167 17.30 -9.75 13.70
N GLY A 168 16.31 -8.85 13.74
CA GLY A 168 16.29 -7.70 14.64
C GLY A 168 16.31 -8.10 16.12
N GLU A 169 15.55 -9.12 16.51
CA GLU A 169 15.54 -9.67 17.87
C GLU A 169 16.92 -10.19 18.26
N ARG A 170 17.53 -11.03 17.41
CA ARG A 170 18.86 -11.61 17.66
C ARG A 170 19.94 -10.53 17.81
N LEU A 171 19.96 -9.56 16.90
CA LEU A 171 20.93 -8.46 16.95
C LEU A 171 20.69 -7.58 18.17
N GLY A 172 19.43 -7.35 18.55
CA GLY A 172 19.09 -6.63 19.78
C GLY A 172 19.59 -7.33 21.04
N GLU A 173 19.44 -8.65 21.13
CA GLU A 173 19.98 -9.45 22.24
C GLU A 173 21.51 -9.44 22.30
N GLU A 174 22.17 -9.56 21.14
CA GLU A 174 23.62 -9.50 21.03
C GLU A 174 24.14 -8.13 21.50
N SER A 175 23.59 -7.04 20.98
CA SER A 175 23.96 -5.68 21.39
C SER A 175 23.65 -5.42 22.87
N ALA A 176 22.52 -5.91 23.40
CA ALA A 176 22.23 -5.77 24.82
C ALA A 176 23.26 -6.52 25.69
N ARG A 177 23.71 -7.70 25.25
CA ARG A 177 24.74 -8.47 25.94
C ARG A 177 26.10 -7.75 25.91
N GLU A 178 26.49 -7.20 24.77
CA GLU A 178 27.72 -6.40 24.63
C GLU A 178 27.69 -5.19 25.56
N VAL A 179 26.59 -4.41 25.55
CA VAL A 179 26.43 -3.25 26.43
C VAL A 179 26.52 -3.64 27.90
N LEU A 180 25.91 -4.74 28.34
CA LEU A 180 26.01 -5.19 29.73
C LEU A 180 27.41 -5.67 30.13
N GLN A 181 28.21 -6.15 29.18
CA GLN A 181 29.61 -6.51 29.41
C GLN A 181 30.50 -5.28 29.54
N GLU A 182 30.30 -4.28 28.67
CA GLU A 182 31.06 -3.02 28.66
C GLU A 182 30.64 -2.08 29.80
N HIS A 183 29.36 -2.13 30.18
CA HIS A 183 28.73 -1.26 31.17
C HIS A 183 27.98 -2.07 32.25
N PRO A 184 28.68 -2.74 33.17
CA PRO A 184 28.06 -3.55 34.22
C PRO A 184 27.12 -2.77 35.15
N GLU A 185 27.23 -1.44 35.20
CA GLU A 185 26.33 -0.57 35.96
C GLU A 185 24.86 -0.67 35.55
N PHE A 186 24.58 -1.12 34.31
CA PHE A 186 23.23 -1.35 33.81
C PHE A 186 22.72 -2.77 34.08
N ALA A 187 23.54 -3.67 34.66
CA ALA A 187 23.09 -5.00 35.01
C ALA A 187 21.98 -4.93 36.08
N PRO A 188 20.93 -5.77 35.99
CA PRO A 188 19.86 -5.77 36.98
C PRO A 188 20.44 -6.09 38.36
N ARG A 189 20.13 -5.23 39.35
CA ARG A 189 20.56 -5.44 40.73
C ARG A 189 19.87 -6.69 41.29
N SER A 190 20.65 -7.62 41.81
CA SER A 190 20.14 -8.79 42.53
C SER A 190 19.40 -8.33 43.79
N HIS A 191 18.12 -8.69 43.89
CA HIS A 191 17.32 -8.56 45.12
C HIS A 191 17.65 -9.68 46.11
#